data_AF-A0AAW2WZH8-F1
#
_entry.id   AF-A0AAW2WZH8-F1
#
_cell.length_a   1.000
_cell.length_b   1.000
_cell.length_c   1.000
_cell.angle_alpha   90.00
_cell.angle_beta   90.00
_cell.angle_gamma   90.00
#
_symmetry.space_group_name_H-M   'P 1'
#
loop_
_entity.id
_entity.type
_entity.pdbx_description
1 polymer ?
#
loop_
_entity_poly.entity_id
_entity_poly.type
_entity_poly.pdbx_seq_one_letter_code
_entity_poly.pdbx_strand_id
1 'polypeptide(L)'
;MAFCSSPALGQSGCCPPNFPDFHCSSPVRTAHRRRRKAKRHGALRLTLAAANAAKNEAGDSKSTKLVTFLGKGGSGKTTAAIFAAQHYAMSGLKTCLVIQSQDPTAEYLLNCKIGPSLTECNDNLSALRLETTKMMLEPLKRLKQADARLNMTQGVLEGVVGEELGVLPGMDSIFSALELERLVGFFGNVVSRNSEKGKFDVVIYDGISTEETIRMIGATSKARLYLKYLRSLAEKTDLGRVAGPSLLRLVDDALSLSGRGTNLNGRMSSEIWDYLEQTLEKGSCVFAEPHKFGCYLVMNPTNPLSLNSALRHWGCAIQAGSQVSGAFAVTPPNSPITFSETVEINFSPLPSAFIPHLEFGNHLHWNEIMMSNHSKDARGLLSETTSKSLLSSVQFDPSDKSVKLFMPGFDKSEIKLYQFRGGSELLVEAGDQRRVIRLPPQIQGKVGGAKFIDRSLVITMR
;
A
#
# COMPACT_ATOMS: atom_id res chain seq x y z
N MET A 1 50.79 12.52 46.55
CA MET A 1 50.67 13.09 47.90
C MET A 1 49.24 12.76 48.36
N ALA A 2 48.88 11.61 48.93
CA ALA A 2 49.37 10.91 50.13
C ALA A 2 49.27 11.75 51.42
N PHE A 3 48.32 11.41 52.30
CA PHE A 3 48.35 11.28 53.78
C PHE A 3 46.90 10.97 54.25
N CYS A 4 46.58 9.74 54.72
CA CYS A 4 46.49 9.27 56.13
C CYS A 4 45.44 10.05 56.98
N SER A 5 44.60 9.49 57.87
CA SER A 5 44.64 8.26 58.69
C SER A 5 43.32 8.11 59.50
N SER A 6 42.94 6.87 59.87
CA SER A 6 41.92 6.45 60.89
C SER A 6 42.36 6.82 62.34
N PRO A 7 41.72 6.43 63.51
CA PRO A 7 40.75 5.34 63.81
C PRO A 7 39.73 5.52 64.99
N ALA A 8 38.95 4.44 65.29
CA ALA A 8 38.51 3.90 66.61
C ALA A 8 37.56 4.72 67.54
N LEU A 9 36.68 4.22 68.44
CA LEU A 9 36.14 2.94 68.94
C LEU A 9 35.06 3.32 69.99
N GLY A 10 34.03 2.50 70.28
CA GLY A 10 33.32 2.55 71.57
C GLY A 10 31.86 2.06 71.67
N GLN A 11 31.68 0.79 72.08
CA GLN A 11 30.74 0.21 73.08
C GLN A 11 29.22 0.59 73.03
N SER A 12 28.21 -0.28 72.86
CA SER A 12 27.78 -1.57 73.48
C SER A 12 27.05 -1.49 74.84
N GLY A 13 25.80 -1.99 74.88
CA GLY A 13 24.97 -2.32 76.07
C GLY A 13 23.57 -1.66 75.98
N CYS A 14 22.40 -2.30 76.14
CA CYS A 14 22.01 -3.54 76.81
C CYS A 14 20.72 -4.16 76.22
N CYS A 15 20.55 -5.48 76.43
CA CYS A 15 19.37 -6.31 76.13
C CYS A 15 18.28 -6.24 77.26
N PRO A 16 17.32 -7.19 77.35
CA PRO A 16 15.89 -7.22 76.93
C PRO A 16 14.95 -7.24 78.19
N PRO A 17 13.70 -7.80 78.29
CA PRO A 17 12.86 -8.60 77.37
C PRO A 17 11.31 -8.39 77.40
N ASN A 18 10.62 -9.27 76.64
CA ASN A 18 9.24 -9.81 76.82
C ASN A 18 8.00 -9.13 76.19
N PHE A 19 7.61 -9.67 75.02
CA PHE A 19 6.32 -10.34 74.63
C PHE A 19 5.03 -10.15 75.47
N PRO A 20 3.80 -10.43 74.95
CA PRO A 20 3.45 -11.09 73.67
C PRO A 20 2.29 -10.45 72.87
N ASP A 21 2.05 -10.96 71.65
CA ASP A 21 0.68 -11.25 71.21
C ASP A 21 0.66 -12.51 70.31
N PHE A 22 -0.08 -13.51 70.79
CA PHE A 22 -0.54 -14.73 70.10
C PHE A 22 -1.88 -14.39 69.40
N HIS A 23 -2.29 -14.91 68.24
CA HIS A 23 -2.52 -16.31 67.82
C HIS A 23 -2.63 -16.34 66.27
N CYS A 24 -1.98 -17.28 65.56
CA CYS A 24 -2.48 -18.60 65.12
C CYS A 24 -3.67 -18.51 64.13
N SER A 25 -3.69 -19.07 62.91
CA SER A 25 -3.24 -20.42 62.51
C SER A 25 -3.12 -20.56 60.98
N SER A 26 -2.16 -21.37 60.55
CA SER A 26 -1.89 -21.82 59.17
C SER A 26 -2.78 -23.03 58.73
N PRO A 27 -2.65 -23.60 57.50
CA PRO A 27 -1.51 -24.45 57.20
C PRO A 27 -0.89 -24.26 55.79
N VAL A 28 0.40 -24.57 55.78
CA VAL A 28 1.31 -24.65 54.64
C VAL A 28 1.06 -25.92 53.81
N ARG A 29 1.17 -25.82 52.48
CA ARG A 29 1.64 -26.91 51.62
C ARG A 29 2.79 -26.42 50.76
N THR A 30 3.94 -27.05 50.95
CA THR A 30 5.21 -26.87 50.25
C THR A 30 5.15 -27.47 48.82
N ALA A 31 5.61 -26.72 47.82
CA ALA A 31 6.17 -27.30 46.59
C ALA A 31 7.11 -26.31 45.87
N HIS A 32 8.21 -26.84 45.37
CA HIS A 32 9.38 -26.17 44.80
C HIS A 32 9.12 -25.01 43.81
N ARG A 33 9.79 -23.88 44.05
CA ARG A 33 9.80 -22.70 43.17
C ARG A 33 10.91 -22.81 42.10
N ARG A 34 10.60 -23.38 40.93
CA ARG A 34 11.37 -23.11 39.69
C ARG A 34 11.08 -21.68 39.22
N ARG A 35 12.05 -20.78 39.31
CA ARG A 35 11.97 -19.42 38.73
C ARG A 35 11.92 -19.52 37.19
N ARG A 36 10.76 -19.28 36.57
CA ARG A 36 10.64 -18.92 35.15
C ARG A 36 10.69 -17.39 35.02
N LYS A 37 11.75 -16.87 34.40
CA LYS A 37 11.80 -15.52 33.83
C LYS A 37 10.92 -15.52 32.57
N ALA A 38 9.74 -14.92 32.64
CA ALA A 38 8.95 -14.56 31.47
C ALA A 38 8.09 -13.35 31.83
N LYS A 39 8.51 -12.14 31.43
CA LYS A 39 7.68 -10.92 31.36
C LYS A 39 8.46 -9.81 30.66
N ARG A 40 8.45 -9.83 29.33
CA ARG A 40 8.72 -8.67 28.44
C ARG A 40 8.06 -8.81 27.06
N HIS A 41 7.53 -9.99 26.71
CA HIS A 41 6.78 -10.24 25.45
C HIS A 41 5.36 -9.67 25.38
N GLY A 42 4.79 -9.15 26.48
CA GLY A 42 3.37 -8.77 26.54
C GLY A 42 3.07 -7.35 26.01
N ALA A 43 3.99 -6.40 26.18
CA ALA A 43 3.67 -4.99 26.02
C ALA A 43 3.45 -4.55 24.56
N LEU A 44 4.15 -5.15 23.59
CA LEU A 44 4.00 -4.82 22.16
C LEU A 44 2.76 -5.49 21.52
N ARG A 45 2.34 -6.66 22.03
CA ARG A 45 1.12 -7.35 21.59
C ARG A 45 -0.15 -6.62 22.03
N LEU A 46 -0.12 -5.93 23.17
CA LEU A 46 -1.34 -5.40 23.81
C LEU A 46 -1.84 -4.08 23.21
N THR A 47 -0.99 -3.20 22.67
CA THR A 47 -1.43 -1.86 22.26
C THR A 47 -2.18 -1.82 20.92
N LEU A 48 -1.74 -2.59 19.92
CA LEU A 48 -2.43 -2.71 18.62
C LEU A 48 -3.60 -3.72 18.65
N ALA A 49 -3.45 -4.82 19.39
CA ALA A 49 -4.54 -5.79 19.55
C ALA A 49 -5.69 -5.20 20.37
N ALA A 50 -5.43 -4.38 21.40
CA ALA A 50 -6.48 -3.71 22.16
C ALA A 50 -7.15 -2.57 21.39
N ALA A 51 -6.40 -1.80 20.58
CA ALA A 51 -6.97 -0.79 19.70
C ALA A 51 -7.87 -1.39 18.60
N ASN A 52 -7.57 -2.61 18.14
CA ASN A 52 -8.43 -3.35 17.22
C ASN A 52 -9.57 -4.10 17.93
N ALA A 53 -9.37 -4.62 19.14
CA ALA A 53 -10.43 -5.27 19.92
C ALA A 53 -11.52 -4.28 20.35
N ALA A 54 -11.16 -3.05 20.70
CA ALA A 54 -12.13 -1.99 21.01
C ALA A 54 -12.95 -1.52 19.78
N LYS A 55 -12.53 -1.85 18.55
CA LYS A 55 -13.29 -1.61 17.32
C LYS A 55 -14.17 -2.80 16.89
N ASN A 56 -13.98 -3.98 17.49
CA ASN A 56 -14.70 -5.20 17.09
C ASN A 56 -16.15 -5.28 17.61
N GLU A 57 -16.63 -4.32 18.40
CA GLU A 57 -18.03 -4.26 18.84
C GLU A 57 -18.97 -3.56 17.83
N ALA A 58 -18.44 -2.97 16.77
CA ALA A 58 -19.24 -2.50 15.63
C ALA A 58 -18.96 -3.39 14.42
N GLY A 59 -19.98 -4.08 13.92
CA GLY A 59 -19.89 -5.08 12.85
C GLY A 59 -19.48 -4.51 11.49
N ASP A 60 -18.20 -4.16 11.34
CA ASP A 60 -17.60 -3.76 10.07
C ASP A 60 -16.70 -4.88 9.54
N SER A 61 -16.97 -5.30 8.31
CA SER A 61 -16.17 -6.30 7.61
C SER A 61 -14.75 -5.76 7.40
N LYS A 62 -13.79 -6.17 8.24
CA LYS A 62 -12.38 -5.76 8.14
C LYS A 62 -11.87 -5.90 6.69
N SER A 63 -11.62 -4.76 6.04
CA SER A 63 -11.10 -4.66 4.66
C SER A 63 -9.58 -4.84 4.66
N THR A 64 -9.05 -5.57 3.68
CA THR A 64 -7.62 -5.77 3.49
C THR A 64 -6.94 -4.45 3.09
N LYS A 65 -5.81 -4.10 3.73
CA LYS A 65 -5.02 -2.91 3.38
C LYS A 65 -3.93 -3.26 2.37
N LEU A 66 -3.87 -2.56 1.23
CA LEU A 66 -2.75 -2.63 0.29
C LEU A 66 -1.67 -1.62 0.70
N VAL A 67 -0.40 -2.00 0.67
CA VAL A 67 0.74 -1.12 0.96
C VAL A 67 1.77 -1.21 -0.17
N THR A 68 2.31 -0.10 -0.64
CA THR A 68 3.39 -0.09 -1.64
C THR A 68 4.41 1.02 -1.39
N PHE A 69 5.53 0.95 -2.11
CA PHE A 69 6.72 1.76 -1.92
C PHE A 69 7.19 2.35 -3.25
N LEU A 70 7.39 3.67 -3.29
CA LEU A 70 7.82 4.42 -4.47
C LEU A 70 9.21 5.01 -4.26
N GLY A 71 10.12 4.83 -5.21
CA GLY A 71 11.52 5.22 -5.03
C GLY A 71 12.39 4.86 -6.23
N LYS A 72 13.52 5.57 -6.36
CA LYS A 72 14.49 5.31 -7.42
C LYS A 72 15.02 3.86 -7.35
N GLY A 73 15.51 3.31 -8.47
CA GLY A 73 16.28 2.07 -8.46
C GLY A 73 17.43 2.15 -7.44
N GLY A 74 17.56 1.15 -6.57
CA GLY A 74 18.56 1.13 -5.51
C GLY A 74 18.27 2.02 -4.28
N SER A 75 17.09 2.66 -4.17
CA SER A 75 16.77 3.47 -2.98
C SER A 75 16.38 2.66 -1.73
N GLY A 76 16.23 1.34 -1.85
CA GLY A 76 15.85 0.44 -0.74
C GLY A 76 14.36 0.05 -0.70
N LYS A 77 13.63 0.13 -1.82
CA LYS A 77 12.18 -0.23 -1.89
C LYS A 77 11.88 -1.63 -1.35
N THR A 78 12.56 -2.65 -1.87
CA THR A 78 12.38 -4.05 -1.42
C THR A 78 12.71 -4.23 0.06
N THR A 79 13.74 -3.54 0.55
CA THR A 79 14.08 -3.53 1.99
C THR A 79 12.95 -2.92 2.82
N ALA A 80 12.38 -1.80 2.38
CA ALA A 80 11.25 -1.15 3.05
C ALA A 80 9.97 -2.02 3.01
N ALA A 81 9.73 -2.71 1.89
CA ALA A 81 8.62 -3.64 1.74
C ALA A 81 8.72 -4.81 2.71
N ILE A 82 9.90 -5.43 2.82
CA ILE A 82 10.14 -6.53 3.76
C ILE A 82 10.10 -6.04 5.20
N PHE A 83 10.67 -4.87 5.49
CA PHE A 83 10.58 -4.25 6.81
C PHE A 83 9.11 -4.07 7.23
N ALA A 84 8.28 -3.53 6.34
CA ALA A 84 6.86 -3.37 6.63
C ALA A 84 6.13 -4.71 6.78
N ALA A 85 6.42 -5.69 5.93
CA ALA A 85 5.82 -7.01 6.01
C ALA A 85 6.13 -7.71 7.34
N GLN A 86 7.38 -7.65 7.79
CA GLN A 86 7.82 -8.16 9.09
C GLN A 86 7.14 -7.42 10.25
N HIS A 87 7.06 -6.08 10.19
CA HIS A 87 6.38 -5.27 11.21
C HIS A 87 4.90 -5.66 11.37
N TYR A 88 4.16 -5.78 10.26
CA TYR A 88 2.73 -6.16 10.31
C TYR A 88 2.54 -7.60 10.80
N ALA A 89 3.37 -8.55 10.33
CA ALA A 89 3.32 -9.94 10.76
C ALA A 89 3.62 -10.09 12.27
N MET A 90 4.66 -9.41 12.77
CA MET A 90 5.01 -9.38 14.20
C MET A 90 3.95 -8.69 15.05
N SER A 91 3.16 -7.77 14.46
CA SER A 91 1.99 -7.15 15.09
C SER A 91 0.76 -8.07 15.12
N GLY A 92 0.86 -9.30 14.58
CA GLY A 92 -0.19 -10.30 14.59
C GLY A 92 -1.18 -10.19 13.43
N LEU A 93 -0.87 -9.41 12.39
CA LEU A 93 -1.70 -9.26 11.20
C LEU A 93 -1.31 -10.30 10.15
N LYS A 94 -2.31 -10.96 9.53
CA LYS A 94 -2.07 -11.86 8.40
C LYS A 94 -1.55 -11.05 7.22
N THR A 95 -0.28 -11.25 6.87
CA THR A 95 0.44 -10.39 5.96
C THR A 95 0.91 -11.16 4.73
N CYS A 96 0.66 -10.62 3.53
CA CYS A 96 1.18 -11.16 2.27
C CYS A 96 2.15 -10.17 1.64
N LEU A 97 3.40 -10.59 1.39
CA LEU A 97 4.36 -9.85 0.58
C LEU A 97 4.30 -10.34 -0.86
N VAL A 98 3.87 -9.46 -1.76
CA VAL A 98 3.78 -9.68 -3.20
C VAL A 98 4.97 -9.01 -3.87
N ILE A 99 5.81 -9.80 -4.53
CA ILE A 99 7.04 -9.35 -5.19
C ILE A 99 6.87 -9.53 -6.69
N GLN A 100 7.11 -8.48 -7.46
CA GLN A 100 7.02 -8.54 -8.92
C GLN A 100 8.41 -8.67 -9.59
N SER A 101 9.48 -8.24 -8.92
CA SER A 101 10.83 -8.36 -9.46
C SER A 101 11.29 -9.82 -9.52
N GLN A 102 12.11 -10.15 -10.52
CA GLN A 102 12.61 -11.52 -10.74
C GLN A 102 13.99 -11.77 -10.11
N ASP A 103 14.59 -10.75 -9.48
CA ASP A 103 15.88 -10.89 -8.82
C ASP A 103 15.76 -11.58 -7.43
N PRO A 104 16.86 -12.10 -6.86
CA PRO A 104 16.84 -12.86 -5.62
C PRO A 104 16.84 -12.00 -4.35
N THR A 105 16.80 -10.66 -4.44
CA THR A 105 16.97 -9.75 -3.28
C THR A 105 15.98 -10.07 -2.16
N ALA A 106 14.70 -10.27 -2.49
CA ALA A 106 13.69 -10.53 -1.49
C ALA A 106 13.87 -11.90 -0.79
N GLU A 107 14.27 -12.92 -1.55
CA GLU A 107 14.55 -14.26 -1.00
C GLU A 107 15.76 -14.24 -0.08
N TYR A 108 16.81 -13.50 -0.47
CA TYR A 108 17.99 -13.29 0.34
C TYR A 108 17.65 -12.57 1.65
N LEU A 109 16.89 -11.48 1.57
CA LEU A 109 16.51 -10.69 2.74
C LEU A 109 15.57 -11.44 3.69
N LEU A 110 14.66 -12.27 3.17
CA LEU A 110 13.74 -13.07 3.98
C LEU A 110 14.30 -14.42 4.42
N ASN A 111 15.42 -14.87 3.83
CA ASN A 111 15.91 -16.25 3.96
C ASN A 111 14.81 -17.29 3.66
N CYS A 112 13.99 -17.03 2.63
CA CYS A 112 12.80 -17.79 2.25
C CYS A 112 12.79 -17.94 0.72
N LYS A 113 12.52 -19.13 0.20
CA LYS A 113 12.33 -19.34 -1.25
C LYS A 113 10.93 -18.92 -1.66
N ILE A 114 10.81 -18.03 -2.64
CA ILE A 114 9.54 -17.38 -2.99
C ILE A 114 9.19 -17.70 -4.44
N GLY A 115 8.17 -18.53 -4.63
CA GLY A 115 7.67 -18.92 -5.95
C GLY A 115 6.37 -18.24 -6.37
N PRO A 116 5.78 -18.69 -7.49
CA PRO A 116 4.50 -18.20 -8.02
C PRO A 116 3.29 -18.68 -7.22
N SER A 117 3.52 -19.43 -6.15
CA SER A 117 2.51 -19.91 -5.22
C SER A 117 2.77 -19.32 -3.85
N LEU A 118 1.68 -19.02 -3.14
CA LEU A 118 1.75 -18.46 -1.80
C LEU A 118 2.57 -19.39 -0.88
N THR A 119 3.66 -18.84 -0.34
CA THR A 119 4.61 -19.56 0.50
C THR A 119 4.66 -18.91 1.88
N GLU A 120 4.53 -19.70 2.94
CA GLU A 120 4.66 -19.19 4.31
C GLU A 120 6.15 -19.03 4.64
N CYS A 121 6.56 -17.80 4.97
CA CYS A 121 7.95 -17.50 5.29
C CYS A 121 8.18 -17.40 6.81
N ASN A 122 7.23 -16.87 7.57
CA ASN A 122 7.24 -16.77 9.04
C ASN A 122 5.78 -16.76 9.57
N ASP A 123 5.61 -16.82 10.90
CA ASP A 123 4.30 -16.63 11.56
C ASP A 123 3.60 -15.36 11.05
N ASN A 124 2.42 -15.52 10.46
CA ASN A 124 1.60 -14.45 9.85
C ASN A 124 2.23 -13.74 8.65
N LEU A 125 3.34 -14.24 8.07
CA LEU A 125 3.95 -13.69 6.87
C LEU A 125 4.00 -14.75 5.77
N SER A 126 3.21 -14.54 4.72
CA SER A 126 3.33 -15.26 3.47
C SER A 126 3.94 -14.38 2.39
N ALA A 127 4.58 -14.99 1.39
CA ALA A 127 5.13 -14.32 0.23
C ALA A 127 4.65 -14.97 -1.07
N LEU A 128 4.53 -14.16 -2.12
CA LEU A 128 4.15 -14.56 -3.47
C LEU A 128 5.00 -13.80 -4.47
N ARG A 129 5.61 -14.51 -5.43
CA ARG A 129 6.27 -13.90 -6.58
C ARG A 129 5.32 -13.87 -7.76
N LEU A 130 5.13 -12.70 -8.35
CA LEU A 130 4.35 -12.55 -9.57
C LEU A 130 5.23 -12.94 -10.76
N GLU A 131 4.71 -13.81 -11.62
CA GLU A 131 5.35 -14.20 -12.87
C GLU A 131 4.33 -14.05 -13.99
N THR A 132 4.48 -12.99 -14.79
CA THR A 132 3.50 -12.62 -15.83
C THR A 132 3.27 -13.74 -16.84
N THR A 133 4.34 -14.47 -17.21
CA THR A 133 4.28 -15.66 -18.09
C THR A 133 3.36 -16.74 -17.55
N LYS A 134 3.29 -16.93 -16.22
CA LYS A 134 2.38 -17.91 -15.58
C LYS A 134 0.99 -17.31 -15.37
N MET A 135 0.92 -16.05 -14.96
CA MET A 135 -0.33 -15.35 -14.66
C MET A 135 -1.22 -15.17 -15.88
N MET A 136 -0.66 -15.09 -17.09
CA MET A 136 -1.45 -14.96 -18.33
C MET A 136 -2.13 -16.25 -18.79
N LEU A 137 -1.66 -17.42 -18.34
CA LEU A 137 -2.17 -18.72 -18.80
C LEU A 137 -3.62 -18.94 -18.37
N GLU A 138 -3.98 -18.60 -17.14
CA GLU A 138 -5.34 -18.80 -16.61
C GLU A 138 -6.36 -17.86 -17.28
N PRO A 139 -6.13 -16.55 -17.44
CA PRO A 139 -7.00 -15.66 -18.22
C PRO A 139 -7.13 -16.09 -19.68
N LEU A 140 -6.04 -16.54 -20.32
CA LEU A 140 -6.10 -17.09 -21.68
C LEU A 140 -6.98 -18.35 -21.74
N LYS A 141 -6.82 -19.26 -20.78
CA LYS A 141 -7.66 -20.46 -20.68
C LYS A 141 -9.14 -20.11 -20.54
N ARG A 142 -9.48 -19.12 -19.70
CA ARG A 142 -10.87 -18.63 -19.56
C ARG A 142 -11.38 -18.00 -20.84
N LEU A 143 -10.55 -17.22 -21.51
CA LEU A 143 -10.86 -16.63 -22.80
C LEU A 143 -11.18 -17.72 -23.85
N LYS A 144 -10.36 -18.77 -23.94
CA LYS A 144 -10.60 -19.93 -24.82
C LYS A 144 -11.90 -20.66 -24.47
N GLN A 145 -12.19 -20.86 -23.19
CA GLN A 145 -13.43 -21.48 -22.72
C GLN A 145 -14.68 -20.63 -22.98
N ALA A 146 -14.56 -19.31 -22.92
CA ALA A 146 -15.63 -18.39 -23.27
C ALA A 146 -15.87 -18.38 -24.78
N ASP A 147 -14.81 -18.38 -25.58
CA ASP A 147 -14.90 -18.46 -27.03
C ASP A 147 -15.53 -19.78 -27.49
N ALA A 148 -15.16 -20.92 -26.89
CA ALA A 148 -15.78 -22.21 -27.22
C ALA A 148 -17.30 -22.23 -26.97
N ARG A 149 -17.80 -21.44 -26.02
CA ARG A 149 -19.24 -21.31 -25.72
C ARG A 149 -19.96 -20.34 -26.65
N LEU A 150 -19.29 -19.25 -27.03
CA LEU A 150 -19.86 -18.18 -27.87
C LEU A 150 -19.59 -18.39 -29.36
N ASN A 151 -18.68 -19.30 -29.71
CA ASN A 151 -18.13 -19.55 -31.03
C ASN A 151 -17.77 -18.26 -31.80
N MET A 152 -17.15 -17.30 -31.11
CA MET A 152 -16.93 -15.96 -31.65
C MET A 152 -15.76 -15.92 -32.63
N THR A 153 -14.71 -16.70 -32.38
CA THR A 153 -13.52 -16.76 -33.24
C THR A 153 -13.47 -17.98 -34.15
N GLN A 154 -14.56 -18.75 -34.26
CA GLN A 154 -14.63 -19.93 -35.13
C GLN A 154 -13.49 -20.95 -34.86
N GLY A 155 -13.08 -21.08 -33.60
CA GLY A 155 -12.01 -22.01 -33.18
C GLY A 155 -10.58 -21.46 -33.30
N VAL A 156 -10.38 -20.23 -33.77
CA VAL A 156 -9.02 -19.63 -33.87
C VAL A 156 -8.34 -19.55 -32.51
N LEU A 157 -9.06 -19.15 -31.45
CA LEU A 157 -8.49 -19.08 -30.10
C LEU A 157 -8.13 -20.46 -29.52
N GLU A 158 -8.74 -21.55 -29.98
CA GLU A 158 -8.45 -22.90 -29.51
C GLU A 158 -7.00 -23.29 -29.83
N GLY A 159 -6.50 -22.91 -31.01
CA GLY A 159 -5.14 -23.19 -31.47
C GLY A 159 -4.04 -22.41 -30.76
N VAL A 160 -4.38 -21.38 -29.97
CA VAL A 160 -3.37 -20.57 -29.27
C VAL A 160 -2.79 -21.33 -28.09
N VAL A 161 -1.47 -21.55 -28.10
CA VAL A 161 -0.72 -22.14 -26.99
C VAL A 161 -0.18 -21.02 -26.10
N GLY A 162 -0.59 -20.99 -24.82
CA GLY A 162 -0.25 -19.88 -23.93
C GLY A 162 1.24 -19.80 -23.61
N GLU A 163 1.89 -20.95 -23.54
CA GLU A 163 3.32 -21.11 -23.25
C GLU A 163 4.22 -20.59 -24.38
N GLU A 164 3.68 -20.40 -25.60
CA GLU A 164 4.39 -19.80 -26.73
C GLU A 164 4.34 -18.26 -26.72
N LEU A 165 3.46 -17.67 -25.90
CA LEU A 165 3.25 -16.22 -25.88
C LEU A 165 4.32 -15.53 -25.03
N GLY A 166 4.97 -14.53 -25.63
CA GLY A 166 5.85 -13.62 -24.92
C GLY A 166 5.07 -12.57 -24.11
N VAL A 167 5.72 -12.04 -23.06
CA VAL A 167 5.20 -10.92 -22.29
C VAL A 167 5.48 -9.60 -23.03
N LEU A 168 4.42 -8.84 -23.32
CA LEU A 168 4.50 -7.54 -23.97
C LEU A 168 4.59 -6.41 -22.93
N PRO A 169 5.18 -5.25 -23.29
CA PRO A 169 5.21 -4.08 -22.43
C PRO A 169 3.82 -3.70 -21.90
N GLY A 170 3.71 -3.54 -20.58
CA GLY A 170 2.46 -3.19 -19.89
C GLY A 170 1.64 -4.39 -19.41
N MET A 171 1.91 -5.60 -19.89
CA MET A 171 1.25 -6.81 -19.38
C MET A 171 1.56 -7.03 -17.90
N ASP A 172 2.81 -6.83 -17.47
CA ASP A 172 3.23 -6.99 -16.08
C ASP A 172 2.37 -6.16 -15.12
N SER A 173 2.14 -4.88 -15.44
CA SER A 173 1.28 -3.98 -14.67
C SER A 173 -0.17 -4.43 -14.65
N ILE A 174 -0.72 -4.88 -15.80
CA ILE A 174 -2.11 -5.32 -15.91
C ILE A 174 -2.35 -6.58 -15.08
N PHE A 175 -1.53 -7.62 -15.28
CA PHE A 175 -1.69 -8.87 -14.56
C PHE A 175 -1.39 -8.72 -13.07
N SER A 176 -0.45 -7.84 -12.68
CA SER A 176 -0.22 -7.53 -11.26
C SER A 176 -1.42 -6.85 -10.62
N ALA A 177 -2.08 -5.91 -11.32
CA ALA A 177 -3.31 -5.30 -10.82
C ALA A 177 -4.44 -6.34 -10.64
N LEU A 178 -4.57 -7.30 -11.56
CA LEU A 178 -5.55 -8.39 -11.47
C LEU A 178 -5.26 -9.34 -10.30
N GLU A 179 -4.00 -9.69 -10.06
CA GLU A 179 -3.62 -10.56 -8.95
C GLU A 179 -3.72 -9.85 -7.59
N LEU A 180 -3.36 -8.56 -7.53
CA LEU A 180 -3.59 -7.74 -6.35
C LEU A 180 -5.09 -7.60 -6.05
N GLU A 181 -5.93 -7.46 -7.07
CA GLU A 181 -7.38 -7.49 -6.87
C GLU A 181 -7.85 -8.83 -6.29
N ARG A 182 -7.30 -9.95 -6.75
CA ARG A 182 -7.62 -11.28 -6.22
C ARG A 182 -7.25 -11.42 -4.73
N LEU A 183 -6.14 -10.80 -4.32
CA LEU A 183 -5.63 -10.87 -2.94
C LEU A 183 -6.30 -9.87 -2.00
N VAL A 184 -6.64 -8.67 -2.49
CA VAL A 184 -7.15 -7.56 -1.67
C VAL A 184 -8.68 -7.43 -1.76
N GLY A 185 -9.27 -7.67 -2.94
CA GLY A 185 -10.71 -7.58 -3.18
C GLY A 185 -11.25 -6.15 -3.22
N PHE A 186 -10.55 -5.23 -3.91
CA PHE A 186 -10.93 -3.82 -4.06
C PHE A 186 -12.35 -3.64 -4.63
N PHE A 187 -12.78 -4.53 -5.52
CA PHE A 187 -14.07 -4.39 -6.20
C PHE A 187 -15.24 -5.00 -5.42
N GLY A 188 -14.99 -5.61 -4.26
CA GLY A 188 -16.02 -6.18 -3.39
C GLY A 188 -16.75 -7.39 -3.99
N ASN A 189 -16.23 -7.94 -5.10
CA ASN A 189 -16.72 -9.19 -5.62
C ASN A 189 -16.31 -10.31 -4.68
N VAL A 190 -17.29 -11.12 -4.33
CA VAL A 190 -17.17 -12.29 -3.47
C VAL A 190 -16.22 -13.29 -4.13
N VAL A 191 -14.92 -13.06 -3.97
CA VAL A 191 -13.91 -14.11 -4.10
C VAL A 191 -14.27 -15.10 -3.00
N SER A 192 -14.89 -16.19 -3.44
CA SER A 192 -14.92 -17.49 -2.80
C SER A 192 -14.81 -17.47 -1.28
N ARG A 193 -15.95 -17.52 -0.61
CA ARG A 193 -16.11 -18.18 0.70
C ARG A 193 -15.52 -19.61 0.74
N ASN A 194 -15.12 -20.18 -0.42
CA ASN A 194 -14.59 -21.52 -0.57
C ASN A 194 -13.08 -21.60 -0.89
N SER A 195 -12.33 -20.48 -0.91
CA SER A 195 -10.86 -20.56 -0.81
C SER A 195 -10.49 -20.28 0.64
N GLU A 196 -10.44 -21.35 1.44
CA GLU A 196 -9.95 -21.33 2.82
C GLU A 196 -8.48 -20.84 2.93
N LYS A 197 -7.77 -20.67 1.81
CA LYS A 197 -6.44 -20.04 1.77
C LYS A 197 -6.54 -18.52 1.95
N GLY A 198 -6.74 -18.14 3.21
CA GLY A 198 -6.14 -16.98 3.88
C GLY A 198 -6.54 -15.60 3.37
N LYS A 199 -7.66 -15.06 3.87
CA LYS A 199 -7.90 -13.61 3.85
C LYS A 199 -6.76 -12.91 4.62
N PHE A 200 -6.02 -12.05 3.94
CA PHE A 200 -4.97 -11.24 4.55
C PHE A 200 -5.56 -9.99 5.19
N ASP A 201 -4.94 -9.51 6.26
CA ASP A 201 -5.21 -8.19 6.82
C ASP A 201 -4.44 -7.10 6.03
N VAL A 202 -3.22 -7.42 5.60
CA VAL A 202 -2.34 -6.50 4.87
C VAL A 202 -1.67 -7.22 3.69
N VAL A 203 -1.70 -6.60 2.52
CA VAL A 203 -0.93 -7.01 1.34
C VAL A 203 0.10 -5.93 1.05
N ILE A 204 1.37 -6.30 1.02
CA ILE A 204 2.48 -5.42 0.66
C ILE A 204 2.87 -5.75 -0.78
N TYR A 205 2.88 -4.75 -1.65
CA TYR A 205 3.27 -4.88 -3.05
C TYR A 205 4.60 -4.18 -3.31
N ASP A 206 5.61 -4.97 -3.66
CA ASP A 206 6.91 -4.52 -4.18
C ASP A 206 6.93 -4.68 -5.70
N GLY A 207 6.58 -3.59 -6.40
CA GLY A 207 6.49 -3.53 -7.86
C GLY A 207 7.84 -3.39 -8.57
N ILE A 208 7.89 -3.73 -9.86
CA ILE A 208 9.12 -3.68 -10.69
C ILE A 208 9.66 -2.24 -10.79
N SER A 209 8.79 -1.29 -11.13
CA SER A 209 9.16 0.12 -11.31
C SER A 209 8.17 1.05 -10.60
N THR A 210 8.68 2.21 -10.21
CA THR A 210 7.86 3.23 -9.56
C THR A 210 6.85 3.81 -10.56
N GLU A 211 7.27 4.00 -11.80
CA GLU A 211 6.46 4.54 -12.88
C GLU A 211 5.29 3.61 -13.23
N GLU A 212 5.52 2.30 -13.32
CA GLU A 212 4.45 1.32 -13.52
C GLU A 212 3.49 1.27 -12.33
N THR A 213 4.02 1.33 -11.10
CA THR A 213 3.19 1.35 -9.89
C THR A 213 2.29 2.60 -9.86
N ILE A 214 2.83 3.78 -10.22
CA ILE A 214 2.05 5.03 -10.34
C ILE A 214 0.99 4.92 -11.44
N ARG A 215 1.33 4.32 -12.59
CA ARG A 215 0.35 4.07 -13.67
C ARG A 215 -0.75 3.11 -13.23
N MET A 216 -0.42 2.06 -12.48
CA MET A 216 -1.37 1.11 -11.90
C MET A 216 -2.34 1.79 -10.91
N ILE A 217 -1.81 2.61 -9.99
CA ILE A 217 -2.60 3.41 -9.04
C ILE A 217 -3.66 4.24 -9.77
N GLY A 218 -3.26 4.94 -10.83
CA GLY A 218 -4.17 5.77 -11.61
C GLY A 218 -4.95 5.03 -12.70
N ALA A 219 -4.75 3.72 -12.86
CA ALA A 219 -5.28 2.97 -14.00
C ALA A 219 -6.81 2.93 -13.96
N THR A 220 -7.41 2.67 -12.81
CA THR A 220 -8.87 2.55 -12.65
C THR A 220 -9.58 3.84 -13.03
N SER A 221 -9.13 4.98 -12.50
CA SER A 221 -9.68 6.29 -12.84
C SER A 221 -9.53 6.63 -14.33
N LYS A 222 -8.40 6.28 -14.96
CA LYS A 222 -8.14 6.58 -16.38
C LYS A 222 -8.93 5.65 -17.30
N ALA A 223 -8.99 4.36 -16.97
CA ALA A 223 -9.71 3.32 -17.72
C ALA A 223 -11.19 3.66 -17.89
N ARG A 224 -11.81 4.34 -16.92
CA ARG A 224 -13.21 4.82 -17.04
C ARG A 224 -13.44 5.71 -18.26
N LEU A 225 -12.47 6.57 -18.59
CA LEU A 225 -12.60 7.44 -19.76
C LEU A 225 -12.54 6.63 -21.06
N TYR A 226 -11.62 5.67 -21.14
CA TYR A 226 -11.55 4.74 -22.27
C TYR A 226 -12.84 3.90 -22.37
N LEU A 227 -13.33 3.38 -21.25
CA LEU A 227 -14.57 2.60 -21.18
C LEU A 227 -15.77 3.41 -21.70
N LYS A 228 -15.87 4.69 -21.32
CA LYS A 228 -16.91 5.60 -21.83
C LYS A 228 -16.86 5.72 -23.35
N TYR A 229 -15.67 5.88 -23.93
CA TYR A 229 -15.53 5.97 -25.39
C TYR A 229 -15.80 4.63 -26.08
N LEU A 230 -15.33 3.51 -25.50
CA LEU A 230 -15.63 2.17 -25.99
C LEU A 230 -17.14 1.89 -26.00
N ARG A 231 -17.85 2.24 -24.92
CA ARG A 231 -19.31 2.17 -24.85
C ARG A 231 -19.97 3.01 -25.94
N SER A 232 -19.51 4.26 -26.11
CA SER A 232 -20.04 5.13 -27.17
C SER A 232 -19.79 4.55 -28.57
N LEU A 233 -18.67 3.88 -28.82
CA LEU A 233 -18.41 3.19 -30.09
C LEU A 233 -19.33 1.99 -30.24
N ALA A 234 -19.49 1.18 -29.19
CA ALA A 234 -20.38 0.02 -29.20
C ALA A 234 -21.84 0.41 -29.44
N GLU A 235 -22.32 1.51 -28.85
CA GLU A 235 -23.73 1.93 -28.95
C GLU A 235 -24.03 2.76 -30.21
N LYS A 236 -23.07 3.56 -30.72
CA LYS A 236 -23.33 4.51 -31.82
C LYS A 236 -22.85 4.04 -33.19
N THR A 237 -22.14 2.91 -33.29
CA THR A 237 -21.69 2.38 -34.58
C THR A 237 -22.44 1.10 -34.93
N ASP A 238 -22.67 0.87 -36.23
CA ASP A 238 -23.39 -0.32 -36.71
C ASP A 238 -22.63 -1.61 -36.35
N LEU A 239 -21.32 -1.61 -36.57
CA LEU A 239 -20.46 -2.74 -36.20
C LEU A 239 -20.45 -2.97 -34.69
N GLY A 240 -20.39 -1.90 -33.89
CA GLY A 240 -20.44 -1.97 -32.43
C GLY A 240 -21.75 -2.55 -31.90
N ARG A 241 -22.90 -2.18 -32.50
CA ARG A 241 -24.21 -2.70 -32.08
C ARG A 241 -24.36 -4.19 -32.39
N VAL A 242 -23.75 -4.66 -33.46
CA VAL A 242 -23.79 -6.08 -33.88
C VAL A 242 -22.80 -6.93 -33.09
N ALA A 243 -21.53 -6.51 -32.99
CA ALA A 243 -20.46 -7.33 -32.40
C ALA A 243 -20.18 -7.03 -30.93
N GLY A 244 -20.53 -5.83 -30.45
CA GLY A 244 -20.22 -5.34 -29.11
C GLY A 244 -20.74 -6.24 -27.98
N PRO A 245 -22.01 -6.71 -28.00
CA PRO A 245 -22.53 -7.57 -26.93
C PRO A 245 -21.73 -8.87 -26.78
N SER A 246 -21.32 -9.51 -27.88
CA SER A 246 -20.56 -10.76 -27.87
C SER A 246 -19.13 -10.54 -27.38
N LEU A 247 -18.46 -9.48 -27.89
CA LEU A 247 -17.11 -9.10 -27.46
C LEU A 247 -17.06 -8.74 -25.97
N LEU A 248 -18.05 -7.98 -25.50
CA LEU A 248 -18.12 -7.57 -24.11
C LEU A 248 -18.30 -8.78 -23.18
N ARG A 249 -19.14 -9.74 -23.55
CA ARG A 249 -19.31 -10.99 -22.81
C ARG A 249 -18.04 -11.83 -22.79
N LEU A 250 -17.34 -11.92 -23.93
CA LEU A 250 -16.09 -12.67 -24.02
C LEU A 250 -15.03 -12.09 -23.08
N VAL A 251 -14.85 -10.77 -23.10
CA VAL A 251 -13.88 -10.07 -22.26
C VAL A 251 -14.24 -10.17 -20.79
N ASP A 252 -15.52 -10.00 -20.44
CA ASP A 252 -15.98 -10.11 -19.06
C ASP A 252 -15.77 -11.52 -18.50
N ASP A 253 -16.13 -12.58 -19.24
CA ASP A 253 -15.90 -13.96 -18.83
C ASP A 253 -14.40 -14.25 -18.64
N ALA A 254 -13.53 -13.71 -19.50
CA ALA A 254 -12.07 -13.86 -19.38
C ALA A 254 -11.48 -13.13 -18.17
N LEU A 255 -11.96 -11.93 -17.88
CA LEU A 255 -11.48 -11.08 -16.78
C LEU A 255 -12.17 -11.35 -15.46
N SER A 256 -13.25 -12.12 -15.45
CA SER A 256 -13.99 -12.47 -14.24
C SER A 256 -13.07 -13.23 -13.27
N LEU A 257 -12.57 -12.52 -12.25
CA LEU A 257 -11.77 -13.09 -11.15
C LEU A 257 -12.60 -14.01 -10.23
N SER A 258 -13.91 -14.07 -10.45
CA SER A 258 -14.85 -14.90 -9.71
C SER A 258 -14.91 -16.29 -10.35
N GLY A 259 -14.37 -17.30 -9.68
CA GLY A 259 -14.46 -18.72 -10.08
C GLY A 259 -15.88 -19.33 -10.02
N ARG A 260 -16.93 -18.50 -10.07
CA ARG A 260 -18.31 -18.95 -10.26
C ARG A 260 -18.72 -18.61 -11.68
N GLY A 261 -18.83 -19.64 -12.51
CA GLY A 261 -19.54 -19.54 -13.78
C GLY A 261 -20.91 -18.91 -13.57
N THR A 262 -21.33 -18.15 -14.58
CA THR A 262 -22.73 -17.79 -14.86
C THR A 262 -23.48 -17.08 -13.75
N ASN A 263 -23.28 -15.76 -13.60
CA ASN A 263 -24.33 -14.86 -13.11
C ASN A 263 -24.80 -13.85 -14.18
N LEU A 264 -24.29 -13.96 -15.41
CA LEU A 264 -24.59 -13.02 -16.51
C LEU A 264 -25.31 -13.66 -17.70
N ASN A 265 -25.63 -14.95 -17.65
CA ASN A 265 -26.58 -15.55 -18.60
C ASN A 265 -27.93 -14.84 -18.41
N GLY A 266 -28.17 -13.80 -19.21
CA GLY A 266 -29.37 -12.96 -19.16
C GLY A 266 -29.14 -11.47 -18.89
N ARG A 267 -27.94 -11.01 -18.48
CA ARG A 267 -27.70 -9.57 -18.32
C ARG A 267 -27.66 -8.86 -19.67
N MET A 268 -28.28 -7.68 -19.71
CA MET A 268 -28.23 -6.79 -20.88
C MET A 268 -26.83 -6.19 -21.03
N SER A 269 -26.45 -5.82 -22.26
CA SER A 269 -25.14 -5.19 -22.53
C SER A 269 -24.94 -3.89 -21.74
N SER A 270 -26.00 -3.11 -21.54
CA SER A 270 -26.01 -1.91 -20.69
C SER A 270 -25.61 -2.21 -19.25
N GLU A 271 -26.14 -3.28 -18.66
CA GLU A 271 -25.84 -3.67 -17.28
C GLU A 271 -24.39 -4.09 -17.11
N ILE A 272 -23.78 -4.71 -18.13
CA ILE A 272 -22.36 -5.06 -18.11
C ILE A 272 -21.50 -3.79 -18.16
N TRP A 273 -21.84 -2.83 -19.01
CA TRP A 273 -21.15 -1.53 -19.04
C TRP A 273 -21.25 -0.79 -17.70
N ASP A 274 -22.44 -0.73 -17.11
CA ASP A 274 -22.67 -0.05 -15.83
C ASP A 274 -21.91 -0.75 -14.70
N TYR A 275 -21.88 -2.08 -14.71
CA TYR A 275 -21.10 -2.88 -13.78
C TYR A 275 -19.59 -2.62 -13.91
N LEU A 276 -19.05 -2.57 -15.12
CA LEU A 276 -17.63 -2.26 -15.35
C LEU A 276 -17.29 -0.84 -14.88
N GLU A 277 -18.15 0.15 -15.17
CA GLU A 277 -17.96 1.51 -14.69
C GLU A 277 -17.97 1.59 -13.16
N GLN A 278 -18.93 0.93 -12.51
CA GLN A 278 -19.02 0.89 -11.05
C GLN A 278 -17.82 0.18 -10.43
N THR A 279 -17.33 -0.89 -11.06
CA THR A 279 -16.12 -1.62 -10.64
C THR A 279 -14.92 -0.69 -10.67
N LEU A 280 -14.67 -0.01 -11.79
CA LEU A 280 -13.57 0.94 -11.91
C LEU A 280 -13.69 2.13 -10.95
N GLU A 281 -14.90 2.63 -10.69
CA GLU A 281 -15.14 3.67 -9.68
C GLU A 281 -14.70 3.19 -8.30
N LYS A 282 -15.18 2.02 -7.85
CA LYS A 282 -14.82 1.44 -6.55
C LYS A 282 -13.30 1.30 -6.39
N GLY A 283 -12.61 0.76 -7.39
CA GLY A 283 -11.15 0.63 -7.33
C GLY A 283 -10.43 1.97 -7.27
N SER A 284 -10.95 3.01 -7.93
CA SER A 284 -10.35 4.35 -7.84
C SER A 284 -10.43 4.95 -6.43
N CYS A 285 -11.51 4.67 -5.68
CA CYS A 285 -11.66 5.12 -4.30
C CYS A 285 -10.65 4.47 -3.35
N VAL A 286 -10.30 3.20 -3.56
CA VAL A 286 -9.34 2.48 -2.69
C VAL A 286 -8.00 3.20 -2.65
N PHE A 287 -7.44 3.57 -3.80
CA PHE A 287 -6.13 4.24 -3.86
C PHE A 287 -6.15 5.67 -3.27
N ALA A 288 -7.34 6.29 -3.19
CA ALA A 288 -7.50 7.60 -2.58
C ALA A 288 -7.62 7.56 -1.05
N GLU A 289 -7.89 6.38 -0.47
CA GLU A 289 -8.21 6.20 0.95
C GLU A 289 -7.02 5.63 1.77
N PRO A 290 -6.37 6.43 2.66
CA PRO A 290 -5.17 6.01 3.40
C PRO A 290 -5.33 4.76 4.30
N HIS A 291 -6.56 4.45 4.69
CA HIS A 291 -6.86 3.27 5.52
C HIS A 291 -6.93 1.98 4.69
N LYS A 292 -7.25 2.06 3.38
CA LYS A 292 -7.24 0.93 2.44
C LYS A 292 -5.95 0.84 1.64
N PHE A 293 -5.31 1.97 1.36
CA PHE A 293 -4.08 2.03 0.59
C PHE A 293 -3.00 2.87 1.29
N GLY A 294 -1.86 2.26 1.62
CA GLY A 294 -0.68 2.93 2.12
C GLY A 294 0.38 3.08 1.03
N CYS A 295 0.75 4.30 0.69
CA CYS A 295 1.79 4.58 -0.30
C CYS A 295 2.95 5.32 0.36
N TYR A 296 4.14 4.75 0.36
CA TYR A 296 5.30 5.32 1.04
C TYR A 296 6.42 5.65 0.05
N LEU A 297 7.07 6.81 0.24
CA LEU A 297 8.27 7.15 -0.52
C LEU A 297 9.48 6.47 0.10
N VAL A 298 10.45 6.05 -0.70
CA VAL A 298 11.69 5.44 -0.23
C VAL A 298 12.88 6.11 -0.90
N MET A 299 13.80 6.61 -0.09
CA MET A 299 14.95 7.39 -0.55
C MET A 299 16.24 7.02 0.18
N ASN A 300 17.36 7.20 -0.52
CA ASN A 300 18.67 7.25 0.10
C ASN A 300 19.06 8.72 0.35
N PRO A 301 19.15 9.18 1.60
CA PRO A 301 19.41 10.58 1.91
C PRO A 301 20.83 11.03 1.55
N THR A 302 21.79 10.10 1.37
CA THR A 302 23.16 10.47 0.96
C THR A 302 23.25 10.84 -0.52
N ASN A 303 22.24 10.50 -1.31
CA ASN A 303 22.19 10.77 -2.74
C ASN A 303 21.13 11.84 -3.05
N PRO A 304 21.54 13.08 -3.40
CA PRO A 304 20.60 14.14 -3.77
C PRO A 304 19.65 13.76 -4.90
N LEU A 305 20.09 12.91 -5.85
CA LEU A 305 19.23 12.43 -6.94
C LEU A 305 18.12 11.52 -6.40
N SER A 306 18.39 10.73 -5.35
CA SER A 306 17.35 9.90 -4.74
C SER A 306 16.32 10.74 -3.99
N LEU A 307 16.74 11.83 -3.34
CA LEU A 307 15.85 12.79 -2.68
C LEU A 307 14.95 13.49 -3.71
N ASN A 308 15.54 14.03 -4.78
CA ASN A 308 14.81 14.70 -5.85
C ASN A 308 13.85 13.75 -6.58
N SER A 309 14.26 12.50 -6.84
CA SER A 309 13.36 11.49 -7.40
C SER A 309 12.19 11.19 -6.46
N ALA A 310 12.42 11.08 -5.15
CA ALA A 310 11.33 10.84 -4.20
C ALA A 310 10.35 12.03 -4.13
N LEU A 311 10.84 13.27 -4.17
CA LEU A 311 9.99 14.46 -4.28
C LEU A 311 9.14 14.44 -5.56
N ARG A 312 9.74 14.09 -6.70
CA ARG A 312 8.99 13.97 -7.96
C ARG A 312 7.95 12.85 -7.91
N HIS A 313 8.29 11.69 -7.34
CA HIS A 313 7.34 10.60 -7.16
C HIS A 313 6.18 10.97 -6.24
N TRP A 314 6.40 11.85 -5.25
CA TRP A 314 5.32 12.39 -4.41
C TRP A 314 4.29 13.13 -5.25
N GLY A 315 4.72 14.06 -6.10
CA GLY A 315 3.87 14.78 -7.03
C GLY A 315 3.15 13.85 -7.99
N CYS A 316 3.87 12.88 -8.58
CA CYS A 316 3.31 11.92 -9.52
C CYS A 316 2.25 11.00 -8.87
N ALA A 317 2.47 10.56 -7.62
CA ALA A 317 1.50 9.76 -6.88
C ALA A 317 0.20 10.55 -6.62
N ILE A 318 0.33 11.84 -6.26
CA ILE A 318 -0.82 12.74 -6.11
C ILE A 318 -1.54 12.93 -7.45
N GLN A 319 -0.82 13.11 -8.56
CA GLN A 319 -1.43 13.22 -9.88
C GLN A 319 -2.09 11.92 -10.35
N ALA A 320 -1.58 10.76 -9.93
CA ALA A 320 -2.22 9.47 -10.18
C ALA A 320 -3.50 9.27 -9.35
N GLY A 321 -3.76 10.09 -8.33
CA GLY A 321 -4.97 10.03 -7.49
C GLY A 321 -4.76 9.37 -6.13
N SER A 322 -3.52 9.07 -5.74
CA SER A 322 -3.20 8.51 -4.43
C SER A 322 -2.71 9.57 -3.45
N GLN A 323 -2.94 9.32 -2.16
CA GLN A 323 -2.24 10.02 -1.09
C GLN A 323 -0.96 9.27 -0.71
N VAL A 324 0.11 10.00 -0.42
CA VAL A 324 1.32 9.43 0.14
C VAL A 324 1.19 9.48 1.67
N SER A 325 1.36 8.33 2.31
CA SER A 325 1.16 8.15 3.76
C SER A 325 2.38 8.54 4.58
N GLY A 326 3.58 8.47 3.99
CA GLY A 326 4.83 8.81 4.65
C GLY A 326 6.05 8.59 3.77
N ALA A 327 7.23 8.86 4.33
CA ALA A 327 8.51 8.71 3.67
C ALA A 327 9.50 7.90 4.52
N PHE A 328 10.23 6.99 3.88
CA PHE A 328 11.32 6.22 4.47
C PHE A 328 12.65 6.66 3.89
N ALA A 329 13.59 7.01 4.77
CA ALA A 329 14.98 7.23 4.42
C ALA A 329 15.83 6.04 4.89
N VAL A 330 16.70 5.50 4.05
CA VAL A 330 17.65 4.46 4.48
C VAL A 330 18.73 5.12 5.34
N THR A 331 18.94 4.62 6.56
CA THR A 331 19.94 5.16 7.48
C THR A 331 21.34 5.06 6.86
N PRO A 332 22.09 6.16 6.75
CA PRO A 332 23.49 6.10 6.35
C PRO A 332 24.35 5.44 7.43
N PRO A 333 25.40 4.68 7.07
CA PRO A 333 26.28 4.05 8.06
C PRO A 333 27.04 5.05 8.94
N ASN A 334 27.32 6.28 8.47
CA ASN A 334 28.31 7.18 9.09
C ASN A 334 27.82 8.55 9.59
N SER A 335 26.53 8.91 9.51
CA SER A 335 26.00 10.14 10.15
C SER A 335 24.47 10.28 10.06
N PRO A 336 23.69 9.97 11.11
CA PRO A 336 22.23 10.10 11.04
C PRO A 336 21.70 11.54 11.19
N ILE A 337 22.42 12.43 11.89
CA ILE A 337 21.86 13.70 12.38
C ILE A 337 21.66 14.73 11.25
N THR A 338 22.66 14.95 10.39
CA THR A 338 22.60 16.00 9.35
C THR A 338 21.53 15.74 8.29
N PHE A 339 21.19 14.47 8.03
CA PHE A 339 20.21 14.12 7.01
C PHE A 339 18.76 14.17 7.50
N SER A 340 18.51 14.08 8.82
CA SER A 340 17.14 14.14 9.36
C SER A 340 16.49 15.48 9.07
N GLU A 341 17.16 16.59 9.37
CA GLU A 341 16.66 17.94 9.13
C GLU A 341 16.39 18.18 7.63
N THR A 342 17.27 17.70 6.76
CA THR A 342 17.11 17.84 5.31
C THR A 342 15.87 17.10 4.80
N VAL A 343 15.62 15.89 5.31
CA VAL A 343 14.44 15.11 4.93
C VAL A 343 13.18 15.77 5.49
N GLU A 344 13.19 16.21 6.75
CA GLU A 344 12.04 16.88 7.38
C GLU A 344 11.65 18.16 6.64
N ILE A 345 12.61 19.03 6.30
CA ILE A 345 12.35 20.28 5.57
C ILE A 345 11.83 20.01 4.14
N ASN A 346 12.44 19.07 3.43
CA ASN A 346 12.06 18.78 2.05
C ASN A 346 10.70 18.08 1.95
N PHE A 347 10.40 17.17 2.86
CA PHE A 347 9.17 16.39 2.81
C PHE A 347 8.05 16.94 3.70
N SER A 348 8.28 17.99 4.50
CA SER A 348 7.21 18.65 5.25
C SER A 348 6.02 19.00 4.36
N PRO A 349 4.78 18.68 4.78
CA PRO A 349 4.37 18.15 6.10
C PRO A 349 4.22 16.62 6.15
N LEU A 350 4.76 15.89 5.18
CA LEU A 350 4.73 14.43 5.14
C LEU A 350 5.57 13.84 6.27
N PRO A 351 5.03 12.91 7.10
CA PRO A 351 5.82 12.26 8.13
C PRO A 351 6.90 11.37 7.50
N SER A 352 8.13 11.48 8.01
CA SER A 352 9.28 10.71 7.55
C SER A 352 9.94 9.94 8.69
N ALA A 353 10.46 8.76 8.39
CA ALA A 353 11.20 7.94 9.34
C ALA A 353 12.41 7.26 8.67
N PHE A 354 13.38 6.85 9.48
CA PHE A 354 14.56 6.14 9.00
C PHE A 354 14.41 4.62 9.16
N ILE A 355 14.74 3.87 8.11
CA ILE A 355 14.86 2.42 8.16
C ILE A 355 16.33 2.08 8.44
N PRO A 356 16.64 1.12 9.33
CA PRO A 356 18.02 0.76 9.64
C PRO A 356 18.77 0.27 8.40
N HIS A 357 20.07 0.57 8.35
CA HIS A 357 20.96 -0.03 7.36
C HIS A 357 21.08 -1.53 7.63
N LEU A 358 20.99 -2.34 6.58
CA LEU A 358 21.18 -3.78 6.69
C LEU A 358 22.59 -4.13 6.21
N GLU A 359 23.38 -4.75 7.09
CA GLU A 359 24.70 -5.26 6.72
C GLU A 359 24.53 -6.61 6.02
N PHE A 360 24.97 -6.68 4.75
CA PHE A 360 24.90 -7.88 3.94
C PHE A 360 26.11 -8.78 4.23
N GLY A 361 25.89 -10.04 4.61
CA GLY A 361 26.98 -11.00 4.89
C GLY A 361 26.62 -12.13 5.85
N ASN A 362 25.65 -11.90 6.75
CA ASN A 362 25.11 -12.92 7.67
C ASN A 362 23.59 -13.05 7.48
N HIS A 363 22.99 -14.13 8.01
CA HIS A 363 21.53 -14.24 8.07
C HIS A 363 20.93 -13.08 8.86
N LEU A 364 19.99 -12.33 8.26
CA LEU A 364 19.37 -11.18 8.90
C LEU A 364 18.39 -11.61 9.99
N HIS A 365 18.62 -11.17 11.23
CA HIS A 365 17.72 -11.41 12.35
C HIS A 365 16.66 -10.31 12.45
N TRP A 366 15.60 -10.42 11.64
CA TRP A 366 14.50 -9.43 11.59
C TRP A 366 13.87 -9.14 12.96
N ASN A 367 13.79 -10.12 13.85
CA ASN A 367 13.28 -9.91 15.22
C ASN A 367 14.13 -8.89 15.99
N GLU A 368 15.46 -8.92 15.86
CA GLU A 368 16.36 -7.98 16.52
C GLU A 368 16.28 -6.59 15.87
N ILE A 369 16.27 -6.56 14.54
CA ILE A 369 16.12 -5.32 13.76
C ILE A 369 14.82 -4.60 14.15
N MET A 370 13.69 -5.32 14.22
CA MET A 370 12.38 -4.75 14.56
C MET A 370 12.34 -4.26 16.00
N MET A 371 12.96 -4.97 16.94
CA MET A 371 12.97 -4.60 18.36
C MET A 371 14.00 -3.51 18.70
N SER A 372 14.91 -3.18 17.78
CA SER A 372 15.88 -2.10 17.97
C SER A 372 15.21 -0.73 18.11
N ASN A 373 15.88 0.17 18.84
CA ASN A 373 15.42 1.56 18.95
C ASN A 373 15.48 2.31 17.62
N HIS A 374 16.41 1.95 16.72
CA HIS A 374 16.55 2.56 15.40
C HIS A 374 15.32 2.33 14.50
N SER A 375 14.59 1.22 14.72
CA SER A 375 13.37 0.91 13.96
C SER A 375 12.10 1.53 14.55
N LYS A 376 12.17 2.18 15.72
CA LYS A 376 10.98 2.63 16.47
C LYS A 376 10.11 3.59 15.67
N ASP A 377 10.73 4.60 15.05
CA ASP A 377 10.00 5.64 14.32
C ASP A 377 9.42 5.10 13.02
N ALA A 378 10.16 4.24 12.31
CA ALA A 378 9.66 3.55 11.12
C ALA A 378 8.48 2.61 11.43
N ARG A 379 8.54 1.89 12.55
CA ARG A 379 7.39 1.09 13.03
C ARG A 379 6.21 1.97 13.44
N GLY A 380 6.47 3.13 14.05
CA GLY A 380 5.46 4.13 14.39
C GLY A 380 4.73 4.61 13.14
N LEU A 381 5.48 4.99 12.11
CA LEU A 381 4.94 5.46 10.82
C LEU A 381 4.02 4.42 10.14
N LEU A 382 4.35 3.13 10.22
CA LEU A 382 3.50 2.05 9.69
C LEU A 382 2.26 1.75 10.55
N SER A 383 2.36 1.97 11.86
CA SER A 383 1.31 1.66 12.83
C SER A 383 0.27 2.79 12.93
N GLU A 384 0.69 4.03 12.72
CA GLU A 384 -0.21 5.18 12.68
C GLU A 384 -1.15 5.03 11.48
N THR A 385 -2.42 4.74 11.75
CA THR A 385 -3.49 5.00 10.79
C THR A 385 -3.61 6.51 10.77
N THR A 386 -3.05 7.17 9.75
CA THR A 386 -2.92 8.63 9.65
C THR A 386 -4.28 9.32 9.81
N SER A 387 -4.67 9.57 11.06
CA SER A 387 -5.84 10.37 11.48
C SER A 387 -5.45 11.84 11.69
N LYS A 388 -4.15 12.15 11.69
CA LYS A 388 -3.66 13.51 11.54
C LYS A 388 -3.83 13.89 10.08
N SER A 389 -4.81 14.77 9.84
CA SER A 389 -5.04 15.56 8.62
C SER A 389 -3.89 15.46 7.60
N LEU A 390 -3.87 14.39 6.80
CA LEU A 390 -3.10 14.40 5.58
C LEU A 390 -3.72 15.51 4.74
N LEU A 391 -2.93 16.51 4.36
CA LEU A 391 -3.38 17.62 3.52
C LEU A 391 -4.12 17.03 2.33
N SER A 392 -5.40 17.39 2.20
CA SER A 392 -6.15 17.00 1.02
C SER A 392 -5.38 17.52 -0.20
N SER A 393 -5.08 16.62 -1.14
CA SER A 393 -4.34 17.02 -2.36
C SER A 393 -5.04 18.14 -3.14
N VAL A 394 -6.34 18.31 -2.90
CA VAL A 394 -7.20 19.33 -3.46
C VAL A 394 -7.95 20.02 -2.32
N GLN A 395 -7.89 21.34 -2.27
CA GLN A 395 -8.68 22.17 -1.38
C GLN A 395 -9.54 23.11 -2.22
N PHE A 396 -10.82 23.22 -1.86
CA PHE A 396 -11.77 24.09 -2.52
C PHE A 396 -12.16 25.20 -1.55
N ASP A 397 -12.05 26.45 -1.98
CA ASP A 397 -12.53 27.61 -1.24
C ASP A 397 -13.67 28.29 -2.03
N PRO A 398 -14.93 28.06 -1.64
CA PRO A 398 -16.08 28.70 -2.27
C PRO A 398 -16.11 30.23 -2.12
N SER A 399 -15.55 30.75 -1.03
CA SER A 399 -15.58 32.18 -0.68
C SER A 399 -14.72 32.98 -1.67
N ASP A 400 -13.50 32.49 -1.90
CA ASP A 400 -12.54 33.09 -2.82
C ASP A 400 -12.67 32.57 -4.26
N LYS A 401 -13.68 31.71 -4.52
CA LYS A 401 -13.83 30.94 -5.76
C LYS A 401 -12.51 30.32 -6.21
N SER A 402 -11.77 29.72 -5.28
CA SER A 402 -10.41 29.24 -5.55
C SER A 402 -10.26 27.74 -5.33
N VAL A 403 -9.31 27.16 -6.06
CA VAL A 403 -8.91 25.75 -5.96
C VAL A 403 -7.42 25.71 -5.71
N LYS A 404 -7.00 25.09 -4.60
CA LYS A 404 -5.59 24.88 -4.28
C LYS A 404 -5.25 23.40 -4.47
N LEU A 405 -4.31 23.13 -5.36
CA LEU A 405 -3.81 21.80 -5.67
C LEU A 405 -2.40 21.65 -5.15
N PHE A 406 -2.18 20.76 -4.20
CA PHE A 406 -0.84 20.47 -3.69
C PHE A 406 -0.07 19.61 -4.71
N MET A 407 1.06 20.12 -5.19
CA MET A 407 1.83 19.59 -6.32
C MET A 407 3.34 19.62 -6.03
N PRO A 408 3.81 18.86 -5.02
CA PRO A 408 5.23 18.80 -4.66
C PRO A 408 6.06 18.15 -5.77
N GLY A 409 7.33 18.52 -5.88
CA GLY A 409 8.27 17.90 -6.82
C GLY A 409 8.10 18.28 -8.29
N PHE A 410 7.31 19.32 -8.58
CA PHE A 410 7.14 19.88 -9.92
C PHE A 410 7.56 21.35 -9.97
N ASP A 411 8.16 21.72 -11.10
CA ASP A 411 8.41 23.11 -11.43
C ASP A 411 7.18 23.72 -12.12
N LYS A 412 7.00 25.04 -11.98
CA LYS A 412 5.89 25.77 -12.60
C LYS A 412 5.81 25.56 -14.11
N SER A 413 6.96 25.43 -14.80
CA SER A 413 7.04 25.24 -16.24
C SER A 413 6.52 23.87 -16.72
N GLU A 414 6.48 22.87 -15.83
CA GLU A 414 6.02 21.53 -16.16
C GLU A 414 4.50 21.36 -16.02
N ILE A 415 3.84 22.29 -15.34
CA ILE A 415 2.42 22.18 -15.00
C ILE A 415 1.58 22.84 -16.08
N LYS A 416 0.74 22.05 -16.74
CA LYS A 416 -0.24 22.55 -17.70
C LYS A 416 -1.64 22.41 -17.13
N LEU A 417 -2.44 23.46 -17.28
CA LEU A 417 -3.82 23.53 -16.83
C LEU A 417 -4.74 23.70 -18.04
N TYR A 418 -5.74 22.84 -18.13
CA TYR A 418 -6.78 22.91 -19.14
C TYR A 418 -8.14 22.93 -18.46
N GLN A 419 -9.12 23.53 -19.12
CA GLN A 419 -10.50 23.59 -18.65
C GLN A 419 -11.41 22.88 -19.64
N PHE A 420 -12.27 22.00 -19.13
CA PHE A 420 -13.19 21.20 -19.94
C PHE A 420 -14.65 21.38 -19.49
N ARG A 421 -15.57 20.87 -20.33
CA ARG A 421 -17.01 20.74 -20.03
C ARG A 421 -17.64 22.03 -19.49
N GLY A 422 -17.39 23.15 -20.18
CA GLY A 422 -17.98 24.44 -19.83
C GLY A 422 -17.55 25.02 -18.50
N GLY A 423 -16.44 24.54 -17.92
CA GLY A 423 -15.90 25.07 -16.66
C GLY A 423 -16.26 24.28 -15.40
N SER A 424 -16.80 23.06 -15.56
CA SER A 424 -17.10 22.14 -14.46
C SER A 424 -15.93 21.24 -14.06
N GLU A 425 -14.93 21.09 -14.94
CA GLU A 425 -13.77 20.23 -14.74
C GLU A 425 -12.47 20.96 -15.10
N LEU A 426 -11.45 20.77 -14.27
CA LEU A 426 -10.07 21.16 -14.55
C LEU A 426 -9.25 19.91 -14.85
N LEU A 427 -8.48 19.93 -15.95
CA LEU A 427 -7.49 18.90 -16.23
C LEU A 427 -6.11 19.47 -15.96
N VAL A 428 -5.38 18.81 -15.08
CA VAL A 428 -4.00 19.16 -14.75
C VAL A 428 -3.09 18.11 -15.34
N GLU A 429 -2.07 18.55 -16.07
CA GLU A 429 -1.01 17.72 -16.61
C GLU A 429 0.31 18.11 -15.93
N ALA A 430 0.95 17.14 -15.26
CA ALA A 430 2.27 17.27 -14.66
C ALA A 430 2.88 15.88 -14.45
N GLY A 431 4.21 15.75 -14.60
CA GLY A 431 4.91 14.49 -14.30
C GLY A 431 4.49 13.28 -15.15
N ASP A 432 4.18 13.50 -16.45
CA ASP A 432 3.62 12.47 -17.34
C ASP A 432 2.30 11.85 -16.81
N GLN A 433 1.54 12.63 -16.02
CA GLN A 433 0.23 12.26 -15.52
C GLN A 433 -0.79 13.34 -15.87
N ARG A 434 -2.03 12.91 -16.08
CA ARG A 434 -3.20 13.76 -16.28
C ARG A 434 -4.25 13.44 -15.23
N ARG A 435 -4.67 14.45 -14.48
CA ARG A 435 -5.68 14.32 -13.43
C ARG A 435 -6.83 15.28 -13.69
N VAL A 436 -8.05 14.73 -13.69
CA VAL A 436 -9.28 15.53 -13.76
C VAL A 436 -9.73 15.87 -12.34
N ILE A 437 -9.93 17.16 -12.09
CA ILE A 437 -10.47 17.71 -10.85
C ILE A 437 -11.89 18.22 -11.15
N ARG A 438 -12.89 17.56 -10.55
CA ARG A 438 -14.29 17.97 -10.66
C ARG A 438 -14.53 19.13 -9.70
N LEU A 439 -15.09 20.23 -10.20
CA LEU A 439 -15.36 21.41 -9.41
C LEU A 439 -16.76 21.34 -8.77
N PRO A 440 -16.90 21.65 -7.47
CA PRO A 440 -18.21 21.77 -6.84
C PRO A 440 -18.99 22.93 -7.49
N PRO A 441 -20.34 22.83 -7.59
CA PRO A 441 -21.18 23.78 -8.33
C PRO A 441 -20.95 25.25 -8.00
N GLN A 442 -20.61 25.55 -6.75
CA GLN A 442 -20.41 26.91 -6.23
C GLN A 442 -19.20 27.64 -6.85
N ILE A 443 -18.21 26.90 -7.35
CA ILE A 443 -16.98 27.49 -7.93
C ILE A 443 -16.80 27.15 -9.42
N GLN A 444 -17.80 26.52 -10.05
CA GLN A 444 -17.79 26.30 -11.49
C GLN A 444 -17.82 27.65 -12.21
N GLY A 445 -17.07 27.77 -13.30
CA GLY A 445 -16.90 29.04 -13.99
C GLY A 445 -15.68 29.01 -14.91
N LYS A 446 -15.28 30.17 -15.45
CA LYS A 446 -14.07 30.25 -16.27
C LYS A 446 -12.84 30.43 -15.38
N VAL A 447 -11.70 29.86 -15.77
CA VAL A 447 -10.43 30.15 -15.06
C VAL A 447 -10.08 31.63 -15.23
N GLY A 448 -10.01 32.35 -14.12
CA GLY A 448 -9.61 33.76 -14.07
C GLY A 448 -8.11 33.98 -13.97
N GLY A 449 -7.39 33.00 -13.41
CA GLY A 449 -5.93 33.00 -13.29
C GLY A 449 -5.42 31.80 -12.50
N ALA A 450 -4.12 31.53 -12.60
CA ALA A 450 -3.45 30.50 -11.81
C ALA A 450 -2.06 30.97 -11.38
N LYS A 451 -1.66 30.61 -10.16
CA LYS A 451 -0.35 30.91 -9.57
C LYS A 451 0.21 29.67 -8.90
N PHE A 452 1.53 29.50 -8.97
CA PHE A 452 2.23 28.41 -8.29
C PHE A 452 3.01 29.00 -7.11
N ILE A 453 2.63 28.65 -5.88
CA ILE A 453 3.17 29.20 -4.63
C ILE A 453 3.22 28.06 -3.61
N ASP A 454 4.30 27.93 -2.85
CA ASP A 454 4.48 26.93 -1.80
C ASP A 454 4.11 25.50 -2.25
N ARG A 455 4.70 25.08 -3.37
CA ARG A 455 4.48 23.76 -4.00
C ARG A 455 3.01 23.48 -4.33
N SER A 456 2.19 24.52 -4.46
CA SER A 456 0.77 24.41 -4.70
C SER A 456 0.36 25.25 -5.90
N LEU A 457 -0.48 24.70 -6.77
CA LEU A 457 -1.16 25.44 -7.83
C LEU A 457 -2.47 26.01 -7.29
N VAL A 458 -2.54 27.33 -7.15
CA VAL A 458 -3.73 28.08 -6.74
C VAL A 458 -4.40 28.62 -7.99
N ILE A 459 -5.66 28.23 -8.21
CA ILE A 459 -6.46 28.55 -9.38
C ILE A 459 -7.65 29.38 -8.92
N THR A 460 -7.87 30.55 -9.51
CA THR A 460 -9.01 31.41 -9.21
C THR A 460 -10.03 31.31 -10.33
N MET A 461 -11.30 31.09 -9.98
CA MET A 461 -12.43 30.94 -10.90
C MET A 461 -13.23 32.25 -10.99
N ARG A 462 -13.85 32.52 -12.15
CA ARG A 462 -14.73 33.67 -12.41
C ARG A 462 -16.17 33.22 -12.60
#